data_AF-A0AAF0S9R5-F1
#
_entry.id   AF-A0AAF0S9R5-F1
#
_cell.length_a   1.000
_cell.length_b   1.000
_cell.length_c   1.000
_cell.angle_alpha   90.00
_cell.angle_beta   90.00
_cell.angle_gamma   90.00
#
_symmetry.space_group_name_H-M   'P 1'
#
loop_
_entity.id
_entity.type
_entity.pdbx_description
1 polymer ?
#
loop_
_entity_poly.entity_id
_entity_poly.type
_entity_poly.pdbx_seq_one_letter_code
_entity_poly.pdbx_strand_id
1 'polypeptide(L)' 'MTDLKPCPFCGHDVTIYEDDLETDNLFWVIRCGWCNAMIYDDCEDKEQIVERWNRRVEV' A
#
# COMPACT_ATOMS: atom_id res chain seq x y z
N MET A 1 -13.60 -5.54 -4.68
CA MET A 1 -12.30 -5.19 -5.27
C MET A 1 -11.96 -3.80 -4.73
N THR A 2 -10.90 -3.67 -3.94
CA THR A 2 -10.48 -2.37 -3.43
C THR A 2 -9.70 -1.66 -4.54
N ASP A 3 -10.28 -0.64 -5.17
CA ASP A 3 -9.65 0.09 -6.27
C ASP A 3 -8.44 0.89 -5.77
N LEU A 4 -7.24 0.43 -6.10
CA LEU A 4 -5.98 1.13 -5.81
C LEU A 4 -5.68 2.13 -6.92
N LYS A 5 -5.44 3.40 -6.56
CA LYS A 5 -4.91 4.39 -7.51
C LYS A 5 -3.51 3.96 -7.98
N PRO A 6 -3.14 4.22 -9.25
CA PRO A 6 -1.79 3.96 -9.76
C PRO A 6 -0.71 4.72 -8.97
N CYS A 7 0.54 4.30 -9.11
CA CYS A 7 1.70 4.93 -8.48
C CYS A 7 1.77 6.43 -8.81
N PRO A 8 1.94 7.33 -7.81
CA PRO A 8 1.95 8.78 -8.07
C PRO A 8 3.24 9.22 -8.77
N PHE A 9 4.31 8.42 -8.69
CA PHE A 9 5.63 8.78 -9.20
C PHE A 9 5.84 8.33 -10.66
N CYS A 10 5.27 7.19 -11.05
CA CYS A 10 5.51 6.60 -12.36
C CYS A 10 4.24 6.17 -13.11
N GLY A 11 3.05 6.31 -12.51
CA GLY A 11 1.77 5.99 -13.15
C GLY A 11 1.48 4.49 -13.32
N HIS A 12 2.40 3.59 -12.95
CA HIS A 12 2.19 2.15 -13.05
C HIS A 12 1.29 1.61 -11.93
N ASP A 13 0.70 0.44 -12.21
CA ASP A 13 -0.08 -0.31 -11.23
C ASP A 13 0.75 -0.69 -10.00
N VAL A 14 0.04 -0.92 -8.90
CA VAL A 14 0.61 -1.32 -7.62
C VAL A 14 -0.04 -2.58 -7.10
N THR A 15 0.67 -3.27 -6.23
CA THR A 15 0.23 -4.50 -5.59
C THR A 15 0.08 -4.26 -4.10
N ILE A 16 -0.95 -4.85 -3.50
CA ILE A 16 -1.15 -4.92 -2.06
C ILE A 16 -0.96 -6.36 -1.59
N TYR A 17 -0.20 -6.55 -0.51
CA TYR A 17 0.01 -7.86 0.11
C TYR A 17 0.13 -7.70 1.63
N GLU A 18 -0.16 -8.78 2.33
CA GLU A 18 0.09 -8.94 3.76
C GLU A 18 1.52 -9.41 3.94
N ASP A 19 2.23 -8.85 4.90
CA ASP A 19 3.60 -9.20 5.26
C ASP A 19 3.59 -9.66 6.73
N ASP A 20 3.82 -10.95 6.95
CA ASP A 20 3.95 -11.59 8.25
C ASP A 20 5.42 -11.61 8.67
N LEU A 21 6.00 -10.42 8.87
CA LEU A 21 7.26 -10.31 9.58
C LEU A 21 7.07 -11.02 10.93
N GLU A 22 7.87 -12.05 11.24
CA GLU A 22 7.78 -13.07 12.33
C GLU A 22 7.43 -12.58 13.77
N THR A 23 7.14 -11.31 13.94
CA THR A 23 6.42 -10.69 15.05
C THR A 23 4.91 -10.94 14.96
N ASP A 24 4.20 -11.07 16.08
CA ASP A 24 2.73 -11.24 16.15
C ASP A 24 1.88 -10.10 15.51
N ASN A 25 2.49 -9.18 14.75
CA ASN A 25 1.82 -8.04 14.14
C ASN A 25 1.71 -8.24 12.63
N LEU A 26 0.48 -8.21 12.12
CA LEU A 26 0.20 -8.21 10.69
C LEU A 26 0.52 -6.83 10.11
N PHE A 27 1.31 -6.80 9.03
CA PHE A 27 1.55 -5.57 8.27
C PHE A 27 0.89 -5.68 6.90
N TRP A 28 0.24 -4.62 6.46
CA TRP A 28 -0.11 -4.48 5.05
C TRP A 28 0.93 -3.65 4.33
N VAL A 29 1.20 -4.02 3.09
CA VAL A 29 2.15 -3.32 2.23
C VAL A 29 1.51 -3.03 0.89
N ILE A 30 1.58 -1.78 0.43
CA ILE A 30 1.29 -1.42 -0.96
C ILE A 30 2.60 -1.02 -1.63
N ARG A 31 2.94 -1.69 -2.73
CA ARG A 31 4.20 -1.49 -3.45
C ARG A 31 3.98 -1.33 -4.94
N CYS A 32 4.65 -0.35 -5.53
CA CYS A 32 4.84 -0.28 -6.97
C CYS A 32 6.01 -1.16 -7.38
N GLY A 33 5.76 -2.16 -8.24
CA GLY A 33 6.80 -3.05 -8.76
C GLY A 33 7.79 -2.39 -9.73
N TRP A 34 7.52 -1.16 -10.18
CA TRP A 34 8.33 -0.48 -11.19
C TRP A 34 9.33 0.52 -10.61
N CYS A 35 8.85 1.50 -9.82
CA CYS A 35 9.72 2.50 -9.19
C CYS A 35 10.04 2.20 -7.71
N ASN A 36 9.54 1.08 -7.18
CA ASN A 36 9.72 0.65 -5.80
C ASN A 36 9.14 1.60 -4.73
N ALA A 37 8.29 2.57 -5.11
CA ALA A 37 7.53 3.35 -4.15
C ALA A 37 6.59 2.44 -3.35
N MET A 38 6.59 2.58 -2.02
CA MET A 38 5.77 1.75 -1.14
C MET A 38 5.32 2.50 0.11
N ILE A 39 4.22 2.03 0.68
CA ILE A 39 3.81 2.31 2.06
C ILE A 39 3.59 0.99 2.78
N TYR A 40 3.80 0.98 4.10
CA TYR A 40 3.51 -0.16 4.96
C TYR A 40 2.88 0.35 6.26
N ASP A 41 2.01 -0.46 6.86
CA ASP A 41 1.24 -0.11 8.06
C ASP A 41 0.90 -1.36 8.86
N ASP A 42 0.87 -1.22 10.19
CA ASP A 42 0.43 -2.24 11.15
C ASP A 42 -1.10 -2.25 11.35
N CYS A 43 -1.86 -1.87 10.33
CA CYS A 43 -3.31 -1.81 10.43
C CYS A 43 -3.94 -3.21 10.39
N GLU A 44 -4.91 -3.48 11.25
CA GLU A 44 -5.66 -4.75 11.23
C GLU A 44 -6.48 -4.92 9.94
N ASP A 45 -6.81 -3.82 9.26
CA ASP A 45 -7.67 -3.81 8.08
C ASP A 45 -6.98 -3.25 6.84
N LYS A 46 -6.95 -4.07 5.78
CA LYS A 46 -6.50 -3.73 4.42
C LYS A 46 -7.14 -2.44 3.88
N GLU A 47 -8.39 -2.12 4.24
CA GLU A 47 -9.04 -0.90 3.74
C GLU A 47 -8.35 0.38 4.21
N GLN A 48 -7.78 0.37 5.42
CA GLN A 48 -7.10 1.55 5.99
C GLN A 48 -5.86 1.93 5.18
N ILE A 49 -5.03 0.95 4.82
CA ILE A 49 -3.84 1.22 4.00
C ILE A 49 -4.21 1.62 2.57
N VAL A 50 -5.31 1.08 2.03
CA VAL A 50 -5.82 1.48 0.71
C VAL A 50 -6.30 2.93 0.73
N GLU A 51 -7.01 3.35 1.79
CA GLU A 51 -7.42 4.74 1.96
C GLU A 51 -6.20 5.67 2.05
N ARG A 52 -5.20 5.32 2.87
CA ARG A 52 -3.95 6.08 2.99
C ARG A 52 -3.24 6.22 1.64
N TRP A 53 -3.14 5.13 0.89
CA TRP A 53 -2.57 5.12 -0.44
C TRP A 53 -3.38 5.92 -1.46
N ASN A 54 -4.71 5.98 -1.34
CA ASN A 54 -5.57 6.68 -2.29
C ASN A 54 -5.75 8.18 -1.95
N ARG A 55 -5.64 8.56 -0.67
CA ARG A 55 -5.84 9.93 -0.20
C ARG A 55 -4.67 10.87 -0.50
N ARG A 56 -3.48 10.34 -0.79
CA ARG A 56 -2.17 11.05 -0.94
C ARG A 56 -2.31 12.56 -1.05
N VAL A 57 -1.73 13.30 -0.10
CA VAL A 57 -1.75 14.76 -0.11
C VAL A 57 -1.16 15.25 -1.44
N GLU A 58 -1.96 15.96 -2.23
CA GLU A 58 -1.46 16.71 -3.39
C GLU A 58 -0.54 17.79 -2.83
N VAL A 59 0.76 17.66 -3.11
CA VAL A 59 1.79 18.67 -2.81
C VAL A 59 1.92 19.65 -3.96
#